data_AF-A0A7W5U2X2-F1
#
_entry.id   AF-A0A7W5U2X2-F1
#
_cell.length_a   1.000
_cell.length_b   1.000
_cell.length_c   1.000
_cell.angle_alpha   90.00
_cell.angle_beta   90.00
_cell.angle_gamma   90.00
#
_symmetry.space_group_name_H-M   'P 1'
#
loop_
_entity.id
_entity.type
_entity.pdbx_description
1 polymer ?
#
loop_
_entity_poly.entity_id
_entity_poly.type
_entity_poly.pdbx_seq_one_letter_code
_entity_poly.pdbx_strand_id
1 'polypeptide(L)'
;MNSIWRLSALLFLLPLLSSCDFFDSKIVQSCEAGLKRKLTSPSGYKRIEITQHESTLSRPEYAAYLADREQRIYGGKRVLTETFLRDFDEGRQKPVLFTLYINYDEPNTYGTPIRHISKCTYVGNDASNVLEPDVSVDGMTWADLH
;
A
#
# COMPACT_ATOMS: atom_id res chain seq x y z
N MET A 1 60.04 23.15 -30.10
CA MET A 1 59.29 24.09 -29.25
C MET A 1 57.82 23.67 -29.23
N ASN A 2 57.37 23.23 -28.06
CA ASN A 2 56.02 23.21 -27.47
C ASN A 2 54.79 23.14 -28.40
N SER A 3 53.87 22.20 -28.17
CA SER A 3 52.85 22.35 -27.11
C SER A 3 51.74 21.28 -27.18
N ILE A 4 51.70 20.43 -26.14
CA ILE A 4 50.53 20.06 -25.31
C ILE A 4 49.24 19.54 -25.99
N TRP A 5 49.02 18.24 -25.76
CA TRP A 5 47.75 17.55 -25.46
C TRP A 5 46.44 18.35 -25.47
N ARG A 6 45.43 17.83 -26.16
CA ARG A 6 44.02 17.94 -25.75
C ARG A 6 43.32 16.59 -25.84
N LEU A 7 43.36 15.87 -24.72
CA LEU A 7 42.31 14.96 -24.31
C LEU A 7 41.05 15.78 -23.96
N SER A 8 39.89 15.10 -23.94
CA SER A 8 38.58 15.52 -23.41
C SER A 8 37.61 16.02 -24.49
N ALA A 9 36.39 15.51 -24.64
CA ALA A 9 35.60 14.68 -23.74
C ALA A 9 34.61 13.81 -24.55
N LEU A 10 34.65 12.50 -24.36
CA LEU A 10 33.46 11.67 -24.56
C LEU A 10 32.48 12.04 -23.46
N LEU A 11 31.49 12.88 -23.78
CA LEU A 11 30.28 12.99 -22.97
C LEU A 11 29.56 11.65 -23.04
N PHE A 12 29.79 10.83 -22.02
CA PHE A 12 28.87 9.77 -21.63
C PHE A 12 27.53 10.44 -21.30
N LEU A 13 26.62 10.45 -22.28
CA LEU A 13 25.19 10.58 -22.03
C LEU A 13 24.77 9.33 -21.27
N LEU A 14 24.95 9.35 -19.95
CA LEU A 14 24.29 8.41 -19.05
C LEU A 14 22.79 8.63 -19.24
N PRO A 15 22.02 7.66 -19.77
CA PRO A 15 20.59 7.77 -19.69
C PRO A 15 20.25 7.79 -18.19
N LEU A 16 19.60 8.86 -17.74
CA LEU A 16 18.93 8.89 -16.45
C LEU A 16 17.95 7.71 -16.46
N LEU A 17 18.33 6.62 -15.80
CA LEU A 17 17.42 5.55 -15.39
C LEU A 17 16.52 6.12 -14.28
N SER A 18 15.67 7.09 -14.60
CA SER A 18 14.52 7.39 -13.76
C SER A 18 13.51 6.28 -14.04
N SER A 19 13.54 5.30 -13.15
CA SER A 19 12.59 4.19 -12.98
C SER A 19 11.21 4.51 -13.57
N CYS A 20 10.78 3.71 -14.55
CA CYS A 20 9.42 3.74 -15.07
C CYS A 20 8.44 3.22 -14.00
N ASP A 21 7.79 4.10 -13.22
CA ASP A 21 6.66 3.77 -12.33
C ASP A 21 5.33 3.55 -13.09
N PHE A 22 5.37 3.12 -14.36
CA PHE A 22 4.18 3.14 -15.24
C PHE A 22 3.18 2.01 -15.01
N PHE A 23 3.46 1.05 -14.13
CA PHE A 23 2.53 -0.03 -13.81
C PHE A 23 2.57 -0.41 -12.33
N ASP A 24 2.29 0.56 -11.45
CA ASP A 24 1.93 0.23 -10.08
C ASP A 24 0.74 -0.74 -10.08
N SER A 25 0.83 -1.77 -9.24
CA SER A 25 -0.26 -2.73 -9.07
C SER A 25 -1.53 -2.03 -8.58
N LYS A 26 -2.70 -2.65 -8.83
CA LYS A 26 -3.98 -2.08 -8.39
C LYS A 26 -4.04 -1.85 -6.88
N ILE A 27 -3.41 -2.74 -6.10
CA ILE A 27 -3.31 -2.57 -4.66
C ILE A 27 -2.48 -1.34 -4.27
N VAL A 28 -1.35 -1.07 -4.92
CA VAL A 28 -0.56 0.15 -4.69
C VAL A 28 -1.40 1.39 -4.95
N GLN A 29 -2.09 1.44 -6.09
CA GLN A 29 -2.95 2.57 -6.47
C GLN A 29 -4.05 2.82 -5.44
N SER A 30 -4.74 1.76 -5.01
CA SER A 30 -5.81 1.87 -4.01
C SER A 30 -5.28 2.24 -2.63
N CYS A 31 -4.14 1.70 -2.22
CA CYS A 31 -3.49 2.05 -0.94
C CYS A 31 -3.07 3.52 -0.91
N GLU A 32 -2.44 4.03 -1.98
CA GLU A 32 -2.04 5.44 -2.03
C GLU A 32 -3.23 6.38 -2.11
N ALA A 33 -4.28 6.02 -2.85
CA ALA A 33 -5.51 6.81 -2.86
C ALA A 33 -6.15 6.87 -1.46
N GLY A 34 -6.16 5.74 -0.74
CA GLY A 34 -6.58 5.67 0.65
C GLY A 34 -5.72 6.53 1.58
N LEU A 35 -4.41 6.43 1.45
CA LEU A 35 -3.42 7.18 2.23
C LEU A 35 -3.56 8.69 2.01
N LYS A 36 -3.57 9.16 0.75
CA LYS A 36 -3.65 10.58 0.39
C LYS A 36 -4.90 11.27 0.95
N ARG A 37 -6.00 10.55 1.14
CA ARG A 37 -7.21 11.10 1.79
C ARG A 37 -7.04 11.38 3.29
N LYS A 38 -6.03 10.80 3.93
CA LYS A 38 -5.74 10.94 5.37
C LYS A 38 -4.63 11.94 5.68
N LEU A 39 -3.90 12.38 4.66
CA LEU A 39 -2.79 13.32 4.81
C LEU A 39 -3.30 14.75 5.07
N THR A 40 -2.55 15.51 5.86
CA THR A 40 -2.78 16.94 6.09
C THR A 40 -2.48 17.76 4.83
N SER A 41 -1.44 17.37 4.07
CA SER A 41 -1.00 17.98 2.82
C SER A 41 -0.85 16.92 1.72
N PRO A 42 -1.97 16.44 1.13
CA PRO A 42 -1.94 15.39 0.12
C PRO A 42 -1.10 15.73 -1.11
N SER A 43 -1.03 17.01 -1.49
CA SER A 43 -0.23 17.49 -2.61
C SER A 43 1.28 17.45 -2.35
N GLY A 44 1.70 17.40 -1.08
CA GLY A 44 3.09 17.29 -0.68
C GLY A 44 3.57 15.84 -0.52
N TYR A 45 2.70 14.86 -0.76
CA TYR A 45 3.05 13.44 -0.70
C TYR A 45 4.19 13.10 -1.66
N LYS A 46 5.22 12.45 -1.13
CA LYS A 46 6.32 11.91 -1.92
C LYS A 46 6.63 10.48 -1.48
N ARG A 47 6.29 9.50 -2.34
CA ARG A 47 6.70 8.10 -2.18
C ARG A 47 8.22 8.00 -2.15
N ILE A 48 8.74 7.20 -1.23
CA ILE A 48 10.16 6.83 -1.15
C ILE A 48 10.32 5.37 -1.54
N GLU A 49 9.56 4.50 -0.90
CA GLU A 49 9.69 3.06 -1.04
C GLU A 49 8.35 2.38 -0.79
N ILE A 50 8.13 1.26 -1.48
CA ILE A 50 7.01 0.36 -1.23
C ILE A 50 7.56 -1.05 -1.02
N THR A 51 7.11 -1.69 0.05
CA THR A 51 7.36 -3.11 0.31
C THR A 51 6.02 -3.84 0.37
N GLN A 52 5.87 -4.88 -0.42
CA GLN A 52 4.67 -5.71 -0.47
C GLN A 52 4.95 -7.11 0.07
N HIS A 53 4.02 -7.63 0.88
CA HIS A 53 4.02 -8.98 1.40
C HIS A 53 2.67 -9.64 1.19
N GLU A 54 2.69 -10.95 0.99
CA GLU A 54 1.49 -11.75 0.78
C GLU A 54 1.54 -12.99 1.67
N SER A 55 0.44 -13.28 2.36
CA SER A 55 0.29 -14.49 3.14
C SER A 55 -1.09 -15.10 2.94
N THR A 56 -1.14 -16.38 2.58
CA THR A 56 -2.40 -17.12 2.57
C THR A 56 -2.94 -17.22 3.99
N LEU A 57 -4.21 -16.87 4.18
CA LEU A 57 -4.85 -16.97 5.49
C LEU A 57 -5.26 -18.43 5.76
N SER A 58 -4.93 -18.91 6.95
CA SER A 58 -5.54 -20.11 7.49
C SER A 58 -7.02 -19.89 7.79
N ARG A 59 -7.78 -20.98 7.94
CA ARG A 59 -9.19 -20.93 8.31
C ARG A 59 -9.48 -20.06 9.55
N PRO A 60 -8.77 -20.21 10.70
CA PRO A 60 -9.04 -19.38 11.88
C PRO A 60 -8.70 -17.90 11.66
N GLU A 61 -7.63 -17.59 10.92
CA GLU A 61 -7.28 -16.20 10.60
C GLU A 61 -8.33 -15.56 9.69
N TYR A 62 -8.83 -16.30 8.70
CA TYR A 62 -9.89 -15.82 7.82
C TYR A 62 -11.22 -15.61 8.58
N ALA A 63 -11.56 -16.52 9.50
CA ALA A 63 -12.73 -16.36 10.37
C ALA A 63 -12.63 -15.10 11.24
N ALA A 64 -11.45 -14.82 11.82
CA ALA A 64 -11.22 -13.61 12.61
C ALA A 64 -11.35 -12.34 11.76
N TYR A 65 -10.79 -12.34 10.54
CA TYR A 65 -10.94 -11.24 9.59
C TYR A 65 -12.40 -10.97 9.23
N LEU A 66 -13.16 -12.02 8.90
CA LEU A 66 -14.58 -11.89 8.56
C LEU A 66 -15.39 -11.32 9.72
N ALA A 67 -15.13 -11.77 10.95
CA ALA A 67 -15.79 -11.27 12.15
C ALA A 67 -15.52 -9.78 12.39
N ASP A 68 -14.25 -9.34 12.28
CA ASP A 68 -13.88 -7.93 12.38
C ASP A 68 -14.55 -7.09 11.28
N ARG A 69 -14.48 -7.55 10.02
CA ARG A 69 -15.10 -6.87 8.89
C ARG A 69 -16.61 -6.75 9.03
N GLU A 70 -17.27 -7.81 9.49
CA GLU A 70 -18.71 -7.84 9.71
C GLU A 70 -19.13 -6.89 10.84
N GLN A 71 -18.33 -6.80 11.91
CA GLN A 71 -18.53 -5.82 12.97
C GLN A 71 -18.43 -4.39 12.42
N ARG A 72 -17.41 -4.08 11.61
CA ARG A 72 -17.19 -2.74 11.05
C ARG A 72 -18.23 -2.31 10.01
N ILE A 73 -18.64 -3.20 9.12
CA ILE A 73 -19.50 -2.86 7.97
C ILE A 73 -20.99 -3.03 8.29
N TYR A 74 -21.35 -4.10 9.01
CA TYR A 74 -22.75 -4.50 9.20
C TYR A 74 -23.24 -4.41 10.65
N GLY A 75 -22.40 -3.89 11.56
CA GLY A 75 -22.75 -3.77 12.98
C GLY A 75 -23.01 -5.13 13.65
N GLY A 76 -22.31 -6.19 13.20
CA GLY A 76 -22.36 -7.52 13.82
C GLY A 76 -23.51 -8.44 13.38
N LYS A 77 -24.26 -8.09 12.33
CA LYS A 77 -25.25 -9.02 11.74
C LYS A 77 -24.56 -10.13 10.96
N ARG A 78 -24.56 -11.36 11.50
CA ARG A 78 -23.89 -12.60 11.04
C ARG A 78 -24.36 -13.18 9.68
N VAL A 79 -24.64 -12.35 8.68
CA VAL A 79 -25.31 -12.83 7.45
C VAL A 79 -24.33 -13.47 6.47
N LEU A 80 -23.07 -13.04 6.44
CA LEU A 80 -22.15 -13.42 5.35
C LEU A 80 -20.99 -14.32 5.79
N THR A 81 -20.60 -14.26 7.06
CA THR A 81 -19.44 -15.00 7.58
C THR A 81 -19.53 -16.51 7.36
N GLU A 82 -20.69 -17.11 7.62
CA GLU A 82 -20.87 -18.57 7.48
C GLU A 82 -20.76 -19.03 6.02
N THR A 83 -21.26 -18.22 5.09
CA THR A 83 -21.18 -18.52 3.65
C THR A 83 -19.72 -18.50 3.18
N PHE A 84 -18.96 -17.46 3.54
CA PHE A 84 -17.54 -17.36 3.17
C PHE A 84 -16.67 -18.46 3.79
N LEU A 85 -16.95 -18.86 5.04
CA LEU A 85 -16.22 -19.96 5.67
C LEU A 85 -16.52 -21.31 5.01
N ARG A 86 -17.77 -21.55 4.60
CA ARG A 86 -18.09 -22.75 3.81
C ARG A 86 -17.34 -22.77 2.48
N ASP A 87 -17.26 -21.63 1.78
CA ASP A 87 -16.50 -21.54 0.53
C ASP A 87 -15.00 -21.78 0.71
N PHE A 88 -14.44 -21.34 1.84
CA PHE A 88 -13.08 -21.68 2.24
C PHE A 88 -12.91 -23.20 2.46
N ASP A 89 -13.83 -23.81 3.22
CA ASP A 89 -13.77 -25.24 3.58
C ASP A 89 -13.91 -26.15 2.37
N GLU A 90 -14.72 -25.74 1.38
CA GLU A 90 -14.87 -26.43 0.10
C GLU A 90 -13.72 -26.12 -0.90
N GLY A 91 -12.76 -25.28 -0.53
CA GLY A 91 -11.63 -24.88 -1.37
C GLY A 91 -12.00 -23.96 -2.54
N ARG A 92 -13.24 -23.43 -2.56
CA ARG A 92 -13.71 -22.43 -3.52
C ARG A 92 -13.06 -21.07 -3.30
N GLN A 93 -12.62 -20.79 -2.08
CA GLN A 93 -11.94 -19.55 -1.72
C GLN A 93 -10.57 -19.84 -1.09
N LYS A 94 -9.56 -19.07 -1.50
CA LYS A 94 -8.19 -19.13 -0.96
C LYS A 94 -7.74 -17.71 -0.64
N PRO A 95 -8.21 -17.13 0.47
CA PRO A 95 -7.96 -15.74 0.79
C PRO A 95 -6.48 -15.50 1.07
N VAL A 96 -5.95 -14.46 0.44
CA VAL A 96 -4.59 -13.95 0.64
C VAL A 96 -4.71 -12.60 1.32
N LEU A 97 -3.94 -12.42 2.39
CA LEU A 97 -3.70 -11.12 3.00
C LEU A 97 -2.51 -10.47 2.28
N PHE A 98 -2.82 -9.39 1.58
CA PHE A 98 -1.83 -8.50 1.00
C PHE A 98 -1.53 -7.39 2.02
N THR A 99 -0.26 -7.19 2.33
CA THR A 99 0.22 -6.11 3.20
C THR A 99 1.22 -5.25 2.43
N LEU A 100 0.96 -3.95 2.33
CA LEU A 100 1.87 -2.97 1.76
C LEU A 100 2.36 -2.03 2.86
N TYR A 101 3.67 -1.82 2.89
CA TYR A 101 4.29 -0.75 3.65
C TYR A 101 4.75 0.33 2.67
N ILE A 102 4.31 1.57 2.90
CA ILE A 102 4.66 2.72 2.06
C ILE A 102 5.46 3.68 2.94
N ASN A 103 6.74 3.84 2.65
CA ASN A 103 7.57 4.91 3.23
C ASN A 103 7.39 6.16 2.37
N TYR A 104 7.03 7.28 2.99
CA TYR A 104 6.78 8.52 2.27
C TYR A 104 7.15 9.76 3.08
N ASP A 105 7.35 10.87 2.38
CA ASP A 105 7.44 12.19 3.00
C ASP A 105 6.12 12.96 2.79
N GLU A 106 5.73 13.74 3.79
CA GLU A 106 4.63 14.70 3.75
C GLU A 106 5.05 15.99 4.49
N PRO A 107 4.81 17.19 3.93
CA PRO A 107 5.09 18.42 4.64
C PRO A 107 4.10 18.65 5.77
N ASN A 108 4.62 19.02 6.94
CA ASN A 108 3.79 19.53 8.03
C ASN A 108 3.22 20.93 7.71
N THR A 109 2.48 21.51 8.67
CA THR A 109 1.85 22.84 8.52
C THR A 109 2.83 23.99 8.25
N TYR A 110 4.14 23.80 8.50
CA TYR A 110 5.20 24.78 8.24
C TYR A 110 5.97 24.50 6.94
N GLY A 111 5.57 23.47 6.18
CA GLY A 111 6.23 23.07 4.94
C GLY A 111 7.46 22.18 5.12
N THR A 112 7.80 21.79 6.36
CA THR A 112 8.93 20.88 6.61
C THR A 112 8.52 19.45 6.25
N PRO A 113 9.25 18.76 5.36
CA PRO A 113 8.96 17.37 5.04
C PRO A 113 9.25 16.47 6.25
N ILE A 114 8.24 15.70 6.65
CA ILE A 114 8.32 14.70 7.70
C ILE A 114 8.17 13.33 7.07
N ARG A 115 8.93 12.35 7.56
CA ARG A 115 8.90 10.98 7.09
C ARG A 115 7.89 10.16 7.88
N HIS A 116 7.09 9.40 7.15
CA HIS A 116 6.03 8.55 7.68
C HIS A 116 6.11 7.14 7.09
N ILE A 117 5.48 6.20 7.79
CA ILE A 117 5.22 4.86 7.28
C ILE A 117 3.72 4.59 7.30
N SER A 118 3.17 4.20 6.15
CA SER A 118 1.81 3.69 6.08
C SER A 118 1.83 2.17 5.97
N LYS A 119 0.93 1.51 6.70
CA LYS A 119 0.59 0.11 6.47
C LYS A 119 -0.78 0.04 5.82
N CYS A 120 -0.86 -0.68 4.72
CA CYS A 120 -2.08 -0.92 3.98
C CYS A 120 -2.33 -2.42 3.91
N THR A 121 -3.54 -2.89 4.23
CA THR A 121 -3.91 -4.30 4.17
C THR A 121 -5.16 -4.52 3.33
N TYR A 122 -5.19 -5.64 2.63
CA TYR A 122 -6.34 -6.08 1.85
C TYR A 122 -6.42 -7.61 1.87
N VAL A 123 -7.62 -8.15 2.06
CA VAL A 123 -7.86 -9.59 1.96
C VAL A 123 -8.73 -9.85 0.73
N GLY A 124 -8.21 -10.65 -0.19
CA GLY A 124 -8.90 -11.06 -1.42
C GLY A 124 -8.27 -12.32 -2.00
N ASN A 125 -8.83 -12.83 -3.10
CA ASN A 125 -8.24 -13.96 -3.83
C ASN A 125 -7.06 -13.51 -4.70
N ASP A 126 -7.04 -12.24 -5.12
CA ASP A 126 -5.97 -11.58 -5.86
C ASP A 126 -5.93 -10.08 -5.52
N ALA A 127 -4.90 -9.38 -5.99
CA ALA A 127 -4.72 -7.94 -5.81
C ALA A 127 -5.35 -7.08 -6.95
N SER A 128 -6.19 -7.66 -7.81
CA SER A 128 -6.69 -6.98 -9.02
C SER A 128 -7.91 -6.10 -8.76
N ASN A 129 -8.73 -6.43 -7.75
CA ASN A 129 -9.99 -5.75 -7.43
C ASN A 129 -10.02 -5.17 -6.00
N VAL A 130 -9.00 -4.37 -5.68
CA VAL A 130 -8.88 -3.70 -4.37
C VAL A 130 -9.74 -2.42 -4.34
N LEU A 131 -10.96 -2.51 -3.82
CA LEU A 131 -11.87 -1.36 -3.72
C LEU A 131 -11.65 -0.51 -2.47
N GLU A 132 -11.40 -1.15 -1.33
CA GLU A 132 -11.27 -0.47 -0.03
C GLU A 132 -10.23 -1.19 0.84
N PRO A 133 -8.94 -0.87 0.68
CA PRO A 133 -7.94 -1.40 1.59
C PRO A 133 -8.04 -0.69 2.95
N ASP A 134 -7.71 -1.42 4.01
CA ASP A 134 -7.53 -0.80 5.33
C ASP A 134 -6.16 -0.14 5.37
N VAL A 135 -6.12 1.13 5.76
CA VAL A 135 -4.91 1.96 5.72
C VAL A 135 -4.66 2.56 7.09
N SER A 136 -3.49 2.37 7.66
CA SER A 136 -3.02 3.05 8.85
C SER A 136 -1.76 3.88 8.54
N VAL A 137 -1.56 4.95 9.31
CA VAL A 137 -0.41 5.85 9.23
C VAL A 137 0.27 5.85 10.58
N ASP A 138 1.56 5.51 10.62
CA ASP A 138 2.37 5.43 11.84
C ASP A 138 1.73 4.56 12.94
N GLY A 139 1.05 3.50 12.53
CA GLY A 139 0.32 2.58 13.42
C GLY A 139 -1.06 3.07 13.87
N MET A 140 -1.46 4.30 13.52
CA MET A 140 -2.78 4.86 13.83
C MET A 140 -3.76 4.66 12.67
N THR A 141 -4.98 4.26 13.00
CA THR A 141 -6.08 4.19 12.02
C THR A 141 -6.79 5.54 11.93
N TRP A 142 -7.71 5.69 10.96
CA TRP A 142 -8.49 6.94 10.85
C TRP A 142 -9.33 7.21 12.11
N ALA A 143 -9.83 6.15 12.75
CA ALA A 143 -10.65 6.25 13.96
C ALA A 143 -9.85 6.65 15.20
N ASP A 144 -8.52 6.59 15.16
CA ASP A 144 -7.65 7.03 16.27
C ASP A 144 -7.21 8.49 16.12
N LEU A 145 -7.35 9.05 14.91
CA LEU A 145 -6.93 10.40 14.57
C LEU A 145 -8.03 11.46 14.76
N HIS A 146 -9.28 11.04 15.03
CA HIS A 146 -10.48 11.88 15.21
C HIS A 146 -11.42 11.28 16.26
#